data_AF-A0A1F3NR67-F1
#
_entry.id   AF-A0A1F3NR67-F1
#
_cell.length_a   1.000
_cell.length_b   1.000
_cell.length_c   1.000
_cell.angle_alpha   90.00
_cell.angle_beta   90.00
_cell.angle_gamma   90.00
#
_symmetry.space_group_name_H-M   'P 1'
#
loop_
_entity.id
_entity.type
_entity.pdbx_description
1 polymer ?
#
loop_
_entity_poly.entity_id
_entity_poly.type
_entity_poly.pdbx_seq_one_letter_code
_entity_poly.pdbx_strand_id
1 'polypeptide(L)'
;MLMAAMNENLVYNVFDEMVKNKPSLAKFLPDKDQGEEADYRLIADQVVKNFPWPVGVELRRLFSGSMRQLGRQRLDQIFKTIERTIQFISFVMVCQVWFDITSYKVALPDNIKKEFADRFAVLTMGNFCWLIRTLATAYADQKVQWFLPEMNEQFDKKFFAALDFWVPERNEIGHYQINLDDAEIEKRCVEYEEKLTMILQRIAFFAKYRLVSVRDIKVIKPRIHEATFHHIVDLLNSADSDFKGEEIDETKFSDSQSVLLMKSIKSFDDYLNLSPLIIDTNSEVIDAKEKFDIRKDIFMYTKYRSGHLMYLGTEVTEKCDLRALSNYNILVEEYKALMMVIGGIEV
;
A
#
# COMPACT_ATOMS: atom_id res chain seq x y z
N MET A 1 -19.12 26.53 6.11
CA MET A 1 -18.66 26.14 7.46
C MET A 1 -18.63 24.61 7.62
N LEU A 2 -19.70 23.88 7.28
CA LEU A 2 -19.70 22.39 7.30
C LEU A 2 -18.62 21.73 6.42
N MET A 3 -18.28 22.30 5.26
CA MET A 3 -17.36 21.68 4.29
C MET A 3 -15.87 21.70 4.67
N ALA A 4 -15.43 22.67 5.48
CA ALA A 4 -14.05 22.68 6.01
C ALA A 4 -13.88 21.63 7.11
N ALA A 5 -14.93 21.42 7.91
CA ALA A 5 -14.95 20.52 9.05
C ALA A 5 -14.81 19.02 8.69
N MET A 6 -15.15 18.61 7.46
CA MET A 6 -15.13 17.20 7.06
C MET A 6 -13.72 16.64 6.88
N ASN A 7 -12.94 17.25 5.98
CA ASN A 7 -11.52 16.95 5.80
C ASN A 7 -10.76 17.05 7.14
N GLU A 8 -11.08 18.07 7.94
CA GLU A 8 -10.55 18.24 9.29
C GLU A 8 -10.86 17.05 10.19
N ASN A 9 -12.12 16.62 10.28
CA ASN A 9 -12.53 15.47 11.10
C ASN A 9 -11.82 14.18 10.68
N LEU A 10 -11.77 13.85 9.38
CA LEU A 10 -11.05 12.67 8.90
C LEU A 10 -9.58 12.74 9.31
N VAL A 11 -8.90 13.86 9.04
CA VAL A 11 -7.48 14.05 9.33
C VAL A 11 -7.20 13.91 10.83
N TYR A 12 -7.95 14.61 11.68
CA TYR A 12 -7.75 14.54 13.13
C TYR A 12 -8.01 13.13 13.68
N ASN A 13 -9.12 12.50 13.28
CA ASN A 13 -9.49 11.16 13.73
C ASN A 13 -8.45 10.10 13.35
N VAL A 14 -7.89 10.20 12.13
CA VAL A 14 -6.84 9.30 11.66
C VAL A 14 -5.51 9.61 12.35
N PHE A 15 -5.18 10.90 12.51
CA PHE A 15 -3.94 11.31 13.15
C PHE A 15 -3.89 10.93 14.63
N ASP A 16 -4.98 11.10 15.37
CA ASP A 16 -5.09 10.66 16.77
C ASP A 16 -4.83 9.15 16.89
N GLU A 17 -5.33 8.35 15.93
CA GLU A 17 -5.06 6.90 15.90
C GLU A 17 -3.59 6.59 15.52
N MET A 18 -2.99 7.38 14.62
CA MET A 18 -1.56 7.27 14.32
C MET A 18 -0.70 7.58 15.55
N VAL A 19 -1.06 8.57 16.36
CA VAL A 19 -0.32 8.93 17.58
C VAL A 19 -0.32 7.77 18.59
N LYS A 20 -1.43 7.04 18.72
CA LYS A 20 -1.48 5.83 19.58
C LYS A 20 -0.47 4.76 19.13
N ASN A 21 -0.28 4.62 17.82
CA ASN A 21 0.66 3.66 17.23
C ASN A 21 2.11 4.18 17.20
N LYS A 22 2.28 5.50 17.07
CA LYS A 22 3.58 6.18 16.98
C LYS A 22 3.56 7.46 17.84
N PRO A 23 3.84 7.34 19.15
CA PRO A 23 3.74 8.46 20.10
C PRO A 23 4.60 9.68 19.76
N SER A 24 5.69 9.50 19.00
CA SER A 24 6.53 10.62 18.55
C SER A 24 5.83 11.61 17.62
N LEU A 25 4.64 11.28 17.10
CA LEU A 25 3.78 12.20 16.34
C LEU A 25 3.00 13.16 17.25
N ALA A 26 2.87 12.89 18.55
CA ALA A 26 2.12 13.75 19.48
C ALA A 26 2.66 15.19 19.53
N LYS A 27 3.93 15.40 19.19
CA LYS A 27 4.56 16.73 19.10
C LYS A 27 3.93 17.68 18.06
N PHE A 28 3.09 17.16 17.17
CA PHE A 28 2.35 17.95 16.18
C PHE A 28 0.90 18.23 16.61
N LEU A 29 0.44 17.65 17.73
CA LEU A 29 -0.83 18.02 18.33
C LEU A 29 -0.67 19.38 19.04
N PRO A 30 -1.70 20.24 19.01
CA PRO A 30 -1.66 21.51 19.73
C PRO A 30 -1.54 21.28 21.24
N ASP A 31 -0.78 22.13 21.91
CA ASP A 31 -0.78 22.17 23.37
C ASP A 31 -2.09 22.82 23.86
N LYS A 32 -3.04 21.96 24.29
CA LYS A 32 -4.35 22.39 24.80
C LYS A 32 -4.24 23.28 26.03
N ASP A 33 -3.14 23.19 26.79
CA ASP A 33 -2.92 23.99 27.99
C ASP A 33 -2.39 25.40 27.67
N GLN A 34 -1.82 25.60 26.48
CA GLN A 34 -1.30 26.90 26.02
C GLN A 34 -2.25 27.64 25.07
N GLY A 35 -3.41 27.05 24.75
CA GLY A 35 -4.38 27.66 23.84
C GLY A 35 -3.90 27.73 22.39
N GLU A 36 -2.95 26.87 21.99
CA GLU A 36 -2.49 26.78 20.61
C GLU A 36 -3.58 26.16 19.71
N GLU A 37 -3.82 26.77 18.54
CA GLU A 37 -4.65 26.16 17.51
C GLU A 37 -3.83 25.16 16.69
N ALA A 38 -4.41 23.98 16.43
CA ALA A 38 -3.80 22.98 15.57
C ALA A 38 -3.66 23.52 14.13
N ASP A 39 -2.45 23.50 13.57
CA ASP A 39 -2.29 23.69 12.13
C ASP A 39 -2.76 22.43 11.39
N TYR A 40 -4.02 22.46 10.93
CA TYR A 40 -4.63 21.39 10.13
C TYR A 40 -3.73 20.96 8.96
N ARG A 41 -3.05 21.89 8.29
CA ARG A 41 -2.23 21.55 7.11
C ARG A 41 -1.02 20.74 7.52
N LEU A 42 -0.40 21.09 8.65
CA LEU A 42 0.71 20.35 9.22
C LEU A 42 0.28 18.92 9.60
N ILE A 43 -0.88 18.77 10.23
CA ILE A 43 -1.40 17.46 10.64
C ILE A 43 -1.79 16.61 9.42
N ALA A 44 -2.48 17.19 8.43
CA ALA A 44 -2.82 16.52 7.18
C ALA A 44 -1.57 16.04 6.44
N ASP A 45 -0.53 16.87 6.40
CA ASP A 45 0.79 16.51 5.86
C ASP A 45 1.41 15.33 6.62
N GLN A 46 1.35 15.31 7.95
CA GLN A 46 1.83 14.17 8.74
C GLN A 46 1.03 12.89 8.46
N VAL A 47 -0.29 12.96 8.31
CA VAL A 47 -1.11 11.80 7.93
C VAL A 47 -0.64 11.24 6.58
N VAL A 48 -0.50 12.11 5.58
CA VAL A 48 0.00 11.73 4.25
C VAL A 48 1.37 11.06 4.35
N LYS A 49 2.34 11.68 5.03
CA LYS A 49 3.73 11.20 5.13
C LYS A 49 3.92 9.90 5.90
N ASN A 50 3.01 9.56 6.80
CA ASN A 50 3.12 8.36 7.63
C ASN A 50 2.34 7.16 7.07
N PHE A 51 1.52 7.34 6.04
CA PHE A 51 1.00 6.22 5.28
C PHE A 51 1.99 5.75 4.18
N PRO A 52 1.92 4.47 3.76
CA PRO A 52 2.69 3.97 2.63
C PRO A 52 2.40 4.75 1.36
N TRP A 53 3.42 4.94 0.52
CA TRP A 53 3.34 5.81 -0.67
C TRP A 53 2.06 5.67 -1.50
N PRO A 54 1.59 4.46 -1.89
CA PRO A 54 0.37 4.32 -2.69
C PRO A 54 -0.88 4.90 -2.02
N VAL A 55 -0.98 4.82 -0.70
CA VAL A 55 -2.10 5.37 0.08
C VAL A 55 -1.89 6.87 0.31
N GLY A 56 -0.67 7.28 0.67
CA GLY A 56 -0.33 8.67 0.93
C GLY A 56 -0.56 9.59 -0.29
N VAL A 57 -0.27 9.12 -1.51
CA VAL A 57 -0.57 9.87 -2.76
C VAL A 57 -2.05 10.15 -2.92
N GLU A 58 -2.93 9.16 -2.72
CA GLU A 58 -4.38 9.37 -2.87
C GLU A 58 -4.95 10.25 -1.75
N LEU A 59 -4.41 10.15 -0.52
CA LEU A 59 -4.75 11.07 0.57
C LEU A 59 -4.31 12.51 0.27
N ARG A 60 -3.11 12.70 -0.30
CA ARG A 60 -2.62 14.02 -0.72
C ARG A 60 -3.57 14.67 -1.73
N ARG A 61 -4.08 13.88 -2.69
CA ARG A 61 -5.08 14.32 -3.66
C ARG A 61 -6.41 14.65 -2.98
N LEU A 62 -6.90 13.79 -2.08
CA LEU A 62 -8.15 14.00 -1.35
C LEU A 62 -8.12 15.24 -0.44
N PHE A 63 -6.97 15.55 0.16
CA PHE A 63 -6.80 16.72 1.04
C PHE A 63 -6.49 18.02 0.28
N SER A 64 -6.33 17.94 -1.05
CA SER A 64 -6.05 19.11 -1.88
C SER A 64 -7.22 20.10 -1.92
N GLY A 65 -6.92 21.36 -2.26
CA GLY A 65 -7.93 22.42 -2.32
C GLY A 65 -9.05 22.17 -3.32
N SER A 66 -8.78 21.47 -4.43
CA SER A 66 -9.79 21.14 -5.46
C SER A 66 -10.82 20.12 -4.98
N MET A 67 -10.48 19.32 -3.96
CA MET A 67 -11.37 18.29 -3.42
C MET A 67 -12.25 18.79 -2.27
N ARG A 68 -12.26 20.09 -1.95
CA ARG A 68 -13.06 20.65 -0.85
C ARG A 68 -14.58 20.67 -1.12
N GLN A 69 -14.97 20.70 -2.39
CA GLN A 69 -16.38 20.70 -2.77
C GLN A 69 -16.92 19.28 -2.74
N LEU A 70 -18.12 19.12 -2.19
CA LEU A 70 -18.83 17.84 -2.11
C LEU A 70 -19.46 17.45 -3.46
N GLY A 71 -18.64 17.38 -4.51
CA GLY A 71 -19.05 17.06 -5.87
C GLY A 71 -18.55 15.70 -6.34
N ARG A 72 -18.93 15.33 -7.57
CA ARG A 72 -18.58 14.03 -8.17
C ARG A 72 -17.08 13.73 -8.14
N GLN A 73 -16.24 14.74 -8.36
CA GLN A 73 -14.78 14.57 -8.32
C GLN A 73 -14.28 14.12 -6.95
N ARG A 74 -14.82 14.69 -5.86
CA ARG A 74 -14.46 14.27 -4.50
C ARG A 74 -14.92 12.84 -4.23
N LEU A 75 -16.15 12.51 -4.65
CA LEU A 75 -16.70 11.17 -4.53
C LEU A 75 -15.80 10.13 -5.23
N ASP A 76 -15.42 10.39 -6.48
CA ASP A 76 -14.53 9.51 -7.25
C ASP A 76 -13.15 9.40 -6.59
N GLN A 77 -12.61 10.48 -6.02
CA GLN A 77 -11.35 10.45 -5.28
C GLN A 77 -11.44 9.65 -3.98
N ILE A 78 -12.56 9.71 -3.24
CA ILE A 78 -12.81 8.86 -2.07
C ILE A 78 -12.77 7.39 -2.48
N PHE A 79 -13.48 7.01 -3.55
CA PHE A 79 -13.45 5.65 -4.08
C PHE A 79 -12.04 5.20 -4.47
N LYS A 80 -11.30 6.06 -5.16
CA LYS A 80 -9.93 5.76 -5.57
C LYS A 80 -9.02 5.56 -4.36
N THR A 81 -9.14 6.39 -3.33
CA THR A 81 -8.39 6.24 -2.08
C THR A 81 -8.71 4.91 -1.39
N ILE A 82 -9.99 4.51 -1.33
CA ILE A 82 -10.41 3.24 -0.73
C ILE A 82 -9.88 2.06 -1.54
N GLU A 83 -10.09 2.05 -2.86
CA GLU A 83 -9.63 0.97 -3.75
C GLU A 83 -8.11 0.80 -3.65
N ARG A 84 -7.37 1.91 -3.67
CA ARG A 84 -5.91 1.90 -3.56
C ARG A 84 -5.44 1.38 -2.20
N THR A 85 -6.13 1.77 -1.12
CA THR A 85 -5.84 1.31 0.24
C THR A 85 -6.07 -0.19 0.39
N ILE A 86 -7.21 -0.68 -0.08
CA ILE A 86 -7.58 -2.09 -0.04
C ILE A 86 -6.64 -2.93 -0.91
N GLN A 87 -6.29 -2.46 -2.11
CA GLN A 87 -5.30 -3.10 -2.98
C GLN A 87 -3.96 -3.24 -2.25
N PHE A 88 -3.43 -2.15 -1.68
CA PHE A 88 -2.16 -2.17 -0.95
C PHE A 88 -2.17 -3.17 0.21
N ILE A 89 -3.19 -3.13 1.06
CA ILE A 89 -3.33 -4.08 2.19
C ILE A 89 -3.36 -5.52 1.68
N SER A 90 -4.15 -5.78 0.63
CA SER A 90 -4.25 -7.13 0.08
C SER A 90 -2.90 -7.65 -0.42
N PHE A 91 -2.07 -6.78 -1.03
CA PHE A 91 -0.74 -7.16 -1.52
C PHE A 91 0.24 -7.41 -0.38
N VAL A 92 0.21 -6.59 0.67
CA VAL A 92 0.97 -6.86 1.90
C VAL A 92 0.63 -8.24 2.46
N MET A 93 -0.67 -8.59 2.53
CA MET A 93 -1.10 -9.89 3.04
C MET A 93 -0.71 -11.04 2.12
N VAL A 94 -0.84 -10.88 0.80
CA VAL A 94 -0.45 -11.91 -0.18
C VAL A 94 1.06 -12.17 -0.13
N CYS A 95 1.88 -11.13 -0.11
CA CYS A 95 3.34 -11.27 0.00
C CYS A 95 3.75 -11.97 1.30
N GLN A 96 3.11 -11.64 2.43
CA GLN A 96 3.38 -12.35 3.68
C GLN A 96 2.97 -13.82 3.60
N VAL A 97 1.77 -14.12 3.09
CA VAL A 97 1.28 -15.50 2.96
C VAL A 97 2.21 -16.31 2.06
N TRP A 98 2.68 -15.74 0.96
CA TRP A 98 3.66 -16.38 0.09
C TRP A 98 4.91 -16.79 0.87
N PHE A 99 5.52 -15.84 1.57
CA PHE A 99 6.71 -16.08 2.40
C PHE A 99 6.47 -17.14 3.49
N ASP A 100 5.35 -17.04 4.20
CA ASP A 100 5.04 -17.94 5.32
C ASP A 100 4.70 -19.37 4.83
N ILE A 101 4.14 -19.55 3.63
CA ILE A 101 3.97 -20.88 3.02
C ILE A 101 5.32 -21.47 2.67
N THR A 102 6.20 -20.71 2.00
CA THR A 102 7.55 -21.19 1.64
C THR A 102 8.41 -21.51 2.88
N SER A 103 8.13 -20.84 4.00
CA SER A 103 8.76 -21.07 5.30
C SER A 103 8.05 -22.13 6.16
N TYR A 104 7.05 -22.83 5.63
CA TYR A 104 6.25 -23.85 6.33
C TYR A 104 5.55 -23.37 7.61
N LYS A 105 5.25 -22.07 7.71
CA LYS A 105 4.57 -21.46 8.87
C LYS A 105 3.05 -21.47 8.73
N VAL A 106 2.54 -21.44 7.50
CA VAL A 106 1.11 -21.46 7.20
C VAL A 106 0.82 -22.43 6.06
N ALA A 107 -0.31 -23.12 6.14
CA ALA A 107 -0.80 -23.96 5.05
C ALA A 107 -2.19 -23.48 4.61
N LEU A 108 -2.40 -23.34 3.30
CA LEU A 108 -3.72 -23.01 2.76
C LEU A 108 -4.46 -24.29 2.35
N PRO A 109 -5.74 -24.44 2.73
CA PRO A 109 -6.64 -25.44 2.16
C PRO A 109 -6.73 -25.37 0.63
N ASP A 110 -6.90 -26.51 -0.04
CA ASP A 110 -6.89 -26.59 -1.51
C ASP A 110 -8.02 -25.77 -2.17
N ASN A 111 -9.17 -25.63 -1.51
CA ASN A 111 -10.24 -24.75 -1.99
C ASN A 111 -9.82 -23.28 -2.00
N ILE A 112 -9.08 -22.82 -0.99
CA ILE A 112 -8.56 -21.46 -0.93
C ILE A 112 -7.51 -21.24 -2.02
N LYS A 113 -6.62 -22.23 -2.26
CA LYS A 113 -5.62 -22.15 -3.34
C LYS A 113 -6.27 -22.00 -4.71
N LYS A 114 -7.28 -22.84 -5.00
CA LYS A 114 -8.03 -22.78 -6.26
C LYS A 114 -8.76 -21.44 -6.43
N GLU A 115 -9.49 -21.00 -5.40
CA GLU A 115 -10.17 -19.70 -5.47
C GLU A 115 -9.19 -18.54 -5.59
N PHE A 116 -8.03 -18.61 -4.94
CA PHE A 116 -6.97 -17.62 -5.08
C PHE A 116 -6.52 -17.53 -6.54
N ALA A 117 -6.19 -18.66 -7.17
CA ALA A 117 -5.78 -18.69 -8.56
C ALA A 117 -6.79 -18.01 -9.50
N ASP A 118 -8.08 -18.34 -9.35
CA ASP A 118 -9.16 -17.78 -10.17
C ASP A 118 -9.36 -16.28 -9.92
N ARG A 119 -9.35 -15.85 -8.65
CA ARG A 119 -9.64 -14.46 -8.26
C ARG A 119 -8.45 -13.53 -8.47
N PHE A 120 -7.22 -14.01 -8.28
CA PHE A 120 -6.01 -13.21 -8.43
C PHE A 120 -5.67 -12.93 -9.90
N ALA A 121 -6.16 -13.76 -10.82
CA ALA A 121 -6.09 -13.51 -12.26
C ALA A 121 -6.90 -12.27 -12.71
N VAL A 122 -7.95 -11.90 -11.96
CA VAL A 122 -8.83 -10.76 -12.26
C VAL A 122 -9.01 -9.90 -11.02
N LEU A 123 -8.09 -8.96 -10.78
CA LEU A 123 -8.17 -8.09 -9.62
C LEU A 123 -9.30 -7.07 -9.73
N THR A 124 -10.26 -7.18 -8.82
CA THR A 124 -11.40 -6.28 -8.63
C THR A 124 -11.52 -5.92 -7.15
N MET A 125 -12.27 -4.87 -6.82
CA MET A 125 -12.53 -4.50 -5.42
C MET A 125 -13.03 -5.69 -4.59
N GLY A 126 -13.99 -6.45 -5.13
CA GLY A 126 -14.53 -7.64 -4.45
C GLY A 126 -13.47 -8.72 -4.22
N ASN A 127 -12.55 -8.91 -5.17
CA ASN A 127 -11.46 -9.87 -5.01
C ASN A 127 -10.41 -9.40 -4.00
N PHE A 128 -10.13 -8.10 -3.89
CA PHE A 128 -9.26 -7.60 -2.82
C PHE A 128 -9.89 -7.78 -1.44
N CYS A 129 -11.18 -7.45 -1.27
CA CYS A 129 -11.89 -7.68 -0.01
C CYS A 129 -11.92 -9.17 0.36
N TRP A 130 -12.14 -10.04 -0.63
CA TRP A 130 -12.07 -11.49 -0.44
C TRP A 130 -10.67 -11.95 -0.02
N LEU A 131 -9.60 -11.45 -0.64
CA LEU A 131 -8.22 -11.77 -0.26
C LEU A 131 -7.96 -11.42 1.20
N ILE A 132 -8.29 -10.19 1.60
CA ILE A 132 -8.07 -9.72 2.97
C ILE A 132 -8.80 -10.61 3.98
N ARG A 133 -10.09 -10.88 3.78
CA ARG A 133 -10.89 -11.71 4.69
C ARG A 133 -10.40 -13.16 4.75
N THR A 134 -10.16 -13.75 3.59
CA THR A 134 -9.81 -15.17 3.48
C THR A 134 -8.46 -15.44 4.12
N LEU A 135 -7.47 -14.59 3.83
CA LEU A 135 -6.13 -14.73 4.38
C LEU A 135 -6.11 -14.41 5.89
N ALA A 136 -6.82 -13.37 6.35
CA ALA A 136 -6.97 -13.09 7.78
C ALA A 136 -7.57 -14.27 8.56
N THR A 137 -8.62 -14.89 8.00
CA THR A 137 -9.27 -16.07 8.60
C THR A 137 -8.31 -17.26 8.65
N ALA A 138 -7.58 -17.53 7.57
CA ALA A 138 -6.61 -18.62 7.52
C ALA A 138 -5.50 -18.48 8.57
N TYR A 139 -5.02 -17.25 8.83
CA TYR A 139 -4.03 -16.97 9.88
C TYR A 139 -4.63 -17.13 11.27
N ALA A 140 -5.83 -16.60 11.50
CA ALA A 140 -6.52 -16.71 12.78
C ALA A 140 -6.78 -18.18 13.17
N ASP A 141 -7.25 -19.00 12.22
CA ASP A 141 -7.53 -20.42 12.43
C ASP A 141 -6.27 -21.21 12.79
N GLN A 142 -5.13 -20.85 12.20
CA GLN A 142 -3.83 -21.48 12.45
C GLN A 142 -3.03 -20.82 13.58
N LYS A 143 -3.56 -19.74 14.18
CA LYS A 143 -2.90 -18.93 15.22
C LYS A 143 -1.52 -18.40 14.79
N VAL A 144 -1.36 -18.13 13.50
CA VAL A 144 -0.15 -17.54 12.93
C VAL A 144 -0.23 -16.01 13.06
N GLN A 145 0.86 -15.38 13.47
CA GLN A 145 0.93 -13.93 13.63
C GLN A 145 1.29 -13.23 12.32
N TRP A 146 0.64 -12.11 12.04
CA TRP A 146 1.03 -11.22 10.95
C TRP A 146 2.38 -10.53 11.25
N PHE A 147 3.14 -10.21 10.19
CA PHE A 147 4.36 -9.40 10.24
C PHE A 147 4.08 -8.04 10.87
N LEU A 148 2.87 -7.54 10.62
CA LEU A 148 2.24 -6.37 11.23
C LEU A 148 1.27 -6.88 12.31
N PRO A 149 1.70 -7.03 13.57
CA PRO A 149 0.90 -7.75 14.57
C PRO A 149 -0.44 -7.07 14.85
N GLU A 150 -0.56 -5.77 14.60
CA GLU A 150 -1.80 -5.01 14.74
C GLU A 150 -2.92 -5.54 13.84
N MET A 151 -2.59 -6.18 12.70
CA MET A 151 -3.60 -6.80 11.84
C MET A 151 -4.42 -7.86 12.57
N ASN A 152 -3.84 -8.59 13.54
CA ASN A 152 -4.57 -9.61 14.30
C ASN A 152 -5.72 -9.01 15.12
N GLU A 153 -5.58 -7.77 15.58
CA GLU A 153 -6.56 -7.09 16.43
C GLU A 153 -7.49 -6.18 15.62
N GLN A 154 -6.94 -5.50 14.62
CA GLN A 154 -7.65 -4.48 13.86
C GLN A 154 -8.51 -5.08 12.74
N PHE A 155 -8.15 -6.25 12.19
CA PHE A 155 -8.91 -6.89 11.11
C PHE A 155 -10.00 -7.80 11.69
N ASP A 156 -10.90 -7.16 12.42
CA ASP A 156 -12.05 -7.81 13.06
C ASP A 156 -13.26 -7.90 12.11
N LYS A 157 -14.36 -8.48 12.61
CA LYS A 157 -15.62 -8.57 11.85
C LYS A 157 -16.16 -7.21 11.42
N LYS A 158 -15.92 -6.13 12.17
CA LYS A 158 -16.37 -4.78 11.81
C LYS A 158 -15.55 -4.22 10.65
N PHE A 159 -14.24 -4.46 10.65
CA PHE A 159 -13.37 -4.11 9.54
C PHE A 159 -13.82 -4.83 8.25
N PHE A 160 -14.03 -6.15 8.30
CA PHE A 160 -14.48 -6.90 7.13
C PHE A 160 -15.85 -6.45 6.60
N ALA A 161 -16.79 -6.14 7.48
CA ALA A 161 -18.10 -5.62 7.09
C ALA A 161 -17.99 -4.25 6.38
N ALA A 162 -17.05 -3.40 6.81
CA ALA A 162 -16.80 -2.13 6.14
C ALA A 162 -16.12 -2.29 4.78
N LEU A 163 -15.36 -3.36 4.56
CA LEU A 163 -14.79 -3.67 3.24
C LEU A 163 -15.85 -4.18 2.26
N ASP A 164 -16.79 -5.01 2.71
CA ASP A 164 -17.86 -5.57 1.86
C ASP A 164 -18.81 -4.51 1.32
N PHE A 165 -19.06 -3.47 2.10
CA PHE A 165 -19.94 -2.36 1.73
C PHE A 165 -19.58 -1.75 0.36
N TRP A 166 -18.30 -1.70 0.00
CA TRP A 166 -17.85 -1.01 -1.22
C TRP A 166 -18.11 -1.74 -2.52
N VAL A 167 -18.25 -3.06 -2.47
CA VAL A 167 -18.42 -3.88 -3.67
C VAL A 167 -19.72 -3.51 -4.42
N PRO A 168 -20.90 -3.49 -3.79
CA PRO A 168 -22.12 -3.06 -4.45
C PRO A 168 -22.09 -1.57 -4.83
N GLU A 169 -21.61 -0.69 -3.94
CA GLU A 169 -21.60 0.77 -4.18
C GLU A 169 -20.73 1.17 -5.37
N ARG A 170 -19.54 0.57 -5.51
CA ARG A 170 -18.68 0.81 -6.68
C ARG A 170 -19.35 0.34 -7.96
N ASN A 171 -20.01 -0.81 -7.94
CA ASN A 171 -20.69 -1.34 -9.12
C ASN A 171 -21.85 -0.41 -9.51
N GLU A 172 -22.61 0.06 -8.54
CA GLU A 172 -23.73 1.00 -8.73
C GLU A 172 -23.27 2.34 -9.34
N ILE A 173 -22.18 2.92 -8.85
CA ILE A 173 -21.68 4.24 -9.28
C ILE A 173 -20.81 4.17 -10.54
N GLY A 174 -20.10 3.04 -10.74
CA GLY A 174 -19.23 2.78 -11.88
C GLY A 174 -19.98 2.47 -13.16
N HIS A 175 -21.21 1.97 -13.05
CA HIS A 175 -22.16 2.10 -14.14
C HIS A 175 -22.58 3.57 -14.19
N TYR A 176 -22.01 4.33 -15.12
CA TYR A 176 -22.36 5.72 -15.50
C TYR A 176 -23.85 5.96 -15.87
N GLN A 177 -24.75 5.04 -15.49
CA GLN A 177 -26.17 5.05 -15.78
C GLN A 177 -27.02 5.64 -14.65
N ILE A 178 -26.45 5.94 -13.48
CA ILE A 178 -27.16 6.67 -12.44
C ILE A 178 -26.74 8.14 -12.49
N ASN A 179 -27.62 8.96 -13.06
CA ASN A 179 -27.59 10.40 -12.88
C ASN A 179 -28.00 10.69 -11.43
N LEU A 180 -27.04 10.59 -10.52
CA LEU A 180 -27.21 11.08 -9.15
C LEU A 180 -27.36 12.61 -9.22
N ASP A 181 -28.32 13.15 -8.49
CA ASP A 181 -28.39 14.60 -8.32
C ASP A 181 -27.31 15.10 -7.36
N ASP A 182 -27.10 16.42 -7.32
CA ASP A 182 -26.04 17.02 -6.50
C ASP A 182 -26.26 16.72 -5.00
N ALA A 183 -27.51 16.66 -4.53
CA ALA A 183 -27.81 16.40 -3.12
C ALA A 183 -27.47 14.95 -2.72
N GLU A 184 -27.72 13.98 -3.60
CA GLU A 184 -27.30 12.59 -3.41
C GLU A 184 -25.78 12.45 -3.42
N ILE A 185 -25.09 13.15 -4.31
CA ILE A 185 -23.62 13.17 -4.36
C ILE A 185 -23.05 13.74 -3.07
N GLU A 186 -23.57 14.87 -2.58
CA GLU A 186 -23.14 15.47 -1.31
C GLU A 186 -23.32 14.49 -0.15
N LYS A 187 -24.49 13.87 -0.05
CA LYS A 187 -24.79 12.87 1.00
C LYS A 187 -23.82 11.68 0.94
N ARG A 188 -23.56 11.13 -0.26
CA ARG A 188 -22.63 10.01 -0.44
C ARG A 188 -21.19 10.41 -0.11
N CYS A 189 -20.77 11.64 -0.41
CA CYS A 189 -19.44 12.12 -0.01
C CYS A 189 -19.27 12.08 1.51
N VAL A 190 -20.28 12.53 2.27
CA VAL A 190 -20.26 12.49 3.75
C VAL A 190 -20.19 11.05 4.24
N GLU A 191 -21.12 10.21 3.81
CA GLU A 191 -21.22 8.83 4.27
C GLU A 191 -19.95 8.02 3.96
N TYR A 192 -19.44 8.13 2.74
CA TYR A 192 -18.29 7.34 2.32
C TYR A 192 -16.98 7.84 2.94
N GLU A 193 -16.89 9.12 3.26
CA GLU A 193 -15.77 9.65 4.01
C GLU A 193 -15.70 9.11 5.44
N GLU A 194 -16.84 8.97 6.11
CA GLU A 194 -16.88 8.34 7.45
C GLU A 194 -16.39 6.89 7.38
N LYS A 195 -16.79 6.14 6.33
CA LYS A 195 -16.32 4.77 6.12
C LYS A 195 -14.82 4.72 5.79
N LEU A 196 -14.34 5.62 4.94
CA LEU A 196 -12.90 5.75 4.64
C LEU A 196 -12.12 6.08 5.91
N THR A 197 -12.61 7.02 6.73
CA THR A 197 -12.00 7.39 8.03
C THR A 197 -11.83 6.17 8.90
N MET A 198 -12.86 5.33 9.03
CA MET A 198 -12.80 4.10 9.81
C MET A 198 -11.74 3.13 9.26
N ILE A 199 -11.68 2.93 7.94
CA ILE A 199 -10.66 2.08 7.31
C ILE A 199 -9.26 2.60 7.64
N LEU A 200 -9.02 3.91 7.43
CA LEU A 200 -7.73 4.55 7.68
C LEU A 200 -7.30 4.47 9.15
N GLN A 201 -8.22 4.64 10.09
CA GLN A 201 -7.95 4.45 11.52
C GLN A 201 -7.49 3.02 11.81
N ARG A 202 -8.18 2.01 11.26
CA ARG A 202 -7.83 0.60 11.46
C ARG A 202 -6.46 0.22 10.92
N ILE A 203 -5.94 0.98 9.95
CA ILE A 203 -4.61 0.77 9.37
C ILE A 203 -3.59 1.84 9.77
N ALA A 204 -3.92 2.72 10.71
CA ALA A 204 -3.03 3.79 11.16
C ALA A 204 -1.72 3.27 11.75
N PHE A 205 -1.68 1.99 12.15
CA PHE A 205 -0.47 1.29 12.58
C PHE A 205 0.64 1.28 11.51
N PHE A 206 0.33 1.46 10.21
CA PHE A 206 1.35 1.62 9.18
C PHE A 206 2.33 2.76 9.46
N ALA A 207 1.94 3.76 10.26
CA ALA A 207 2.84 4.82 10.70
C ALA A 207 4.14 4.31 11.38
N LYS A 208 4.08 3.12 12.00
CA LYS A 208 5.22 2.46 12.65
C LYS A 208 6.22 1.85 11.66
N TYR A 209 5.81 1.62 10.42
CA TYR A 209 6.56 0.88 9.42
C TYR A 209 7.05 1.82 8.32
N ARG A 210 8.09 1.39 7.61
CA ARG A 210 8.73 2.15 6.53
C ARG A 210 8.65 1.35 5.25
N LEU A 211 8.04 1.94 4.23
CA LEU A 211 8.11 1.42 2.88
C LEU A 211 9.41 1.93 2.26
N VAL A 212 10.27 1.03 1.80
CA VAL A 212 11.56 1.38 1.19
C VAL A 212 11.75 0.67 -0.15
N SER A 213 12.54 1.27 -1.02
CA SER A 213 13.01 0.65 -2.26
C SER A 213 14.49 0.33 -2.11
N VAL A 214 14.89 -0.93 -2.28
CA VAL A 214 16.29 -1.34 -2.31
C VAL A 214 16.78 -1.26 -3.75
N ARG A 215 17.59 -0.25 -4.07
CA ARG A 215 18.09 -0.04 -5.44
C ARG A 215 19.18 -1.05 -5.80
N ASP A 216 20.16 -1.18 -4.92
CA ASP A 216 21.36 -1.99 -5.14
C ASP A 216 21.97 -2.42 -3.80
N ILE A 217 22.69 -3.54 -3.81
CA ILE A 217 23.44 -4.06 -2.67
C ILE A 217 24.85 -4.38 -3.13
N LYS A 218 25.82 -3.60 -2.67
CA LYS A 218 27.23 -3.78 -3.02
C LYS A 218 27.94 -4.61 -1.96
N VAL A 219 28.66 -5.64 -2.40
CA VAL A 219 29.49 -6.45 -1.50
C VAL A 219 30.85 -5.78 -1.34
N ILE A 220 31.20 -5.43 -0.10
CA ILE A 220 32.51 -4.88 0.26
C ILE A 220 33.25 -5.96 1.04
N LYS A 221 34.26 -6.59 0.41
CA LYS A 221 35.08 -7.64 1.04
C LYS A 221 36.58 -7.29 1.02
N PRO A 222 37.10 -6.62 2.06
CA PRO A 222 38.53 -6.45 2.23
C PRO A 222 39.22 -7.80 2.46
N ARG A 223 40.51 -7.90 2.10
CA ARG A 223 41.28 -9.16 2.16
C ARG A 223 41.27 -9.83 3.54
N ILE A 224 41.25 -9.05 4.62
CA ILE A 224 41.39 -9.53 6.02
C ILE A 224 40.14 -9.35 6.87
N HIS A 225 39.07 -8.73 6.36
CA HIS A 225 37.83 -8.47 7.10
C HIS A 225 36.69 -9.28 6.51
N GLU A 226 35.64 -9.53 7.28
CA GLU A 226 34.42 -10.15 6.77
C GLU A 226 33.74 -9.29 5.70
N ALA A 227 32.85 -9.92 4.92
CA ALA A 227 32.06 -9.18 3.93
C ALA A 227 31.10 -8.24 4.66
N THR A 228 31.00 -7.00 4.17
CA THR A 228 29.90 -6.11 4.50
C THR A 228 29.06 -5.87 3.26
N PHE A 229 27.77 -5.66 3.46
CA PHE A 229 26.78 -5.41 2.43
C PHE A 229 26.36 -3.95 2.56
N HIS A 230 26.60 -3.19 1.50
CA HIS A 230 26.30 -1.77 1.42
C HIS A 230 25.01 -1.60 0.60
N HIS A 231 23.92 -1.32 1.29
CA HIS A 231 22.60 -1.17 0.70
C HIS A 231 22.35 0.29 0.35
N ILE A 232 21.86 0.51 -0.86
CA ILE A 232 21.38 1.81 -1.33
C ILE A 232 19.86 1.76 -1.32
N VAL A 233 19.24 2.49 -0.39
CA VAL A 233 17.78 2.45 -0.20
C VAL A 233 17.13 3.81 -0.33
N ASP A 234 15.90 3.84 -0.82
CA ASP A 234 15.05 5.02 -0.82
C ASP A 234 13.90 4.86 0.14
N LEU A 235 13.63 5.87 0.96
CA LEU A 235 12.42 5.91 1.76
C LEU A 235 11.22 6.34 0.92
N LEU A 236 10.28 5.43 0.67
CA LEU A 236 9.08 5.66 -0.13
C LEU A 236 7.96 6.28 0.74
N ASN A 237 8.09 7.56 1.06
CA ASN A 237 7.06 8.34 1.75
C ASN A 237 6.54 9.47 0.86
N SER A 238 5.24 9.78 0.92
CA SER A 238 4.61 10.81 0.07
C SER A 238 4.95 12.25 0.47
N ALA A 239 6.09 12.45 1.15
CA ALA A 239 6.56 13.73 1.66
C ALA A 239 7.24 14.57 0.59
N ASP A 240 8.14 13.94 -0.15
CA ASP A 240 9.07 14.57 -1.08
C ASP A 240 9.00 13.77 -2.39
N SER A 241 8.89 14.46 -3.53
CA SER A 241 8.96 13.83 -4.86
C SER A 241 10.36 13.26 -5.14
N ASP A 242 11.36 13.79 -4.42
CA ASP A 242 12.74 13.34 -4.45
C ASP A 242 12.95 12.41 -3.25
N PHE A 243 12.94 11.10 -3.50
CA PHE A 243 13.21 10.12 -2.46
C PHE A 243 14.60 10.38 -1.85
N LYS A 244 14.66 10.46 -0.51
CA LYS A 244 15.94 10.58 0.20
C LYS A 244 16.60 9.21 0.23
N GLY A 245 17.67 9.08 -0.55
CA GLY A 245 18.54 7.92 -0.52
C GLY A 245 19.27 7.84 0.83
N GLU A 246 19.15 6.71 1.50
CA GLU A 246 19.96 6.34 2.65
C GLU A 246 20.90 5.19 2.26
N GLU A 247 22.13 5.25 2.76
CA GLU A 247 23.13 4.19 2.60
C GLU A 247 23.29 3.47 3.94
N ILE A 248 23.14 2.16 3.95
CA ILE A 248 23.18 1.33 5.15
C ILE A 248 24.20 0.23 4.96
N ASP A 249 25.21 0.19 5.83
CA ASP A 249 26.20 -0.88 5.88
C ASP A 249 25.77 -1.93 6.91
N GLU A 250 25.65 -3.18 6.48
CA GLU A 250 25.23 -4.29 7.33
C GLU A 250 26.05 -5.56 7.09
N THR A 251 25.98 -6.47 8.07
CA THR A 251 26.60 -7.80 7.96
C THR A 251 25.71 -8.82 7.22
N LYS A 252 24.44 -8.48 7.01
CA LYS A 252 23.45 -9.28 6.28
C LYS A 252 22.94 -8.50 5.07
N PHE A 253 22.53 -9.20 4.03
CA PHE A 253 21.87 -8.60 2.86
C PHE A 253 20.35 -8.81 2.89
N SER A 254 19.63 -7.97 2.15
CA SER A 254 18.19 -8.10 1.88
C SER A 254 17.98 -8.50 0.41
N ASP A 255 16.72 -8.54 -0.04
CA ASP A 255 16.41 -8.76 -1.45
C ASP A 255 16.74 -7.52 -2.30
N SER A 256 17.52 -7.70 -3.36
CA SER A 256 17.88 -6.62 -4.29
C SER A 256 16.71 -6.19 -5.17
N GLN A 257 16.71 -4.93 -5.63
CA GLN A 257 15.75 -4.40 -6.61
C GLN A 257 14.28 -4.64 -6.20
N SER A 258 14.01 -4.47 -4.91
CA SER A 258 12.75 -4.85 -4.29
C SER A 258 12.14 -3.70 -3.50
N VAL A 259 10.83 -3.74 -3.34
CA VAL A 259 10.11 -2.83 -2.41
C VAL A 259 9.88 -3.59 -1.11
N LEU A 260 10.40 -3.06 -0.01
CA LEU A 260 10.33 -3.69 1.31
C LEU A 260 9.44 -2.87 2.25
N LEU A 261 8.69 -3.57 3.10
CA LEU A 261 8.06 -3.00 4.28
C LEU A 261 8.88 -3.37 5.51
N MET A 262 9.49 -2.39 6.17
CA MET A 262 10.42 -2.58 7.27
C MET A 262 9.84 -2.05 8.59
N LYS A 263 10.18 -2.71 9.71
CA LYS A 263 9.91 -2.17 11.06
C LYS A 263 10.84 -1.01 11.43
N SER A 264 12.05 -1.00 10.86
CA SER A 264 13.08 -0.02 11.11
C SER A 264 14.00 0.07 9.91
N ILE A 265 14.47 1.27 9.58
CA ILE A 265 15.52 1.49 8.57
C ILE A 265 16.94 1.30 9.14
N LYS A 266 17.06 0.96 10.42
CA LYS A 266 18.36 0.80 11.09
C LYS A 266 19.02 -0.56 10.85
N SER A 267 18.24 -1.58 10.49
CA SER A 267 18.75 -2.91 10.15
C SER A 267 17.79 -3.64 9.22
N PHE A 268 18.31 -4.60 8.46
CA PHE A 268 17.54 -5.46 7.55
C PHE A 268 17.10 -6.79 8.18
N ASP A 269 16.97 -6.85 9.51
CA ASP A 269 16.57 -8.09 10.19
C ASP A 269 15.07 -8.39 10.06
N ASP A 270 14.25 -7.35 9.98
CA ASP A 270 12.78 -7.45 10.03
C ASP A 270 12.13 -6.67 8.87
N TYR A 271 11.97 -7.34 7.74
CA TYR A 271 11.28 -6.81 6.58
C TYR A 271 10.33 -7.82 5.93
N LEU A 272 9.39 -7.29 5.16
CA LEU A 272 8.53 -8.04 4.26
C LEU A 272 8.76 -7.53 2.83
N ASN A 273 9.16 -8.40 1.92
CA ASN A 273 9.33 -8.07 0.51
C ASN A 273 7.96 -8.04 -0.19
N LEU A 274 7.66 -6.93 -0.88
CA LEU A 274 6.41 -6.68 -1.58
C LEU A 274 6.51 -6.86 -3.11
N SER A 275 7.72 -7.12 -3.62
CA SER A 275 7.90 -7.57 -5.01
C SER A 275 7.29 -8.95 -5.20
N PRO A 276 6.73 -9.25 -6.38
CA PRO A 276 6.63 -8.39 -7.57
C PRO A 276 5.31 -7.59 -7.61
N LEU A 277 4.51 -7.59 -6.54
CA LEU A 277 3.17 -6.97 -6.52
C LEU A 277 3.23 -5.45 -6.39
N ILE A 278 4.27 -4.94 -5.73
CA ILE A 278 4.59 -3.52 -5.66
C ILE A 278 6.04 -3.36 -6.10
N ILE A 279 6.27 -2.52 -7.10
CA ILE A 279 7.59 -2.28 -7.65
C ILE A 279 7.87 -0.78 -7.69
N ASP A 280 9.15 -0.44 -7.72
CA ASP A 280 9.64 0.91 -7.87
C ASP A 280 10.49 1.01 -9.13
N THR A 281 10.17 1.96 -10.01
CA THR A 281 10.95 2.22 -11.23
C THR A 281 11.91 3.40 -11.07
N ASN A 282 11.95 4.06 -9.90
CA ASN A 282 12.82 5.21 -9.65
C ASN A 282 14.30 4.84 -9.77
N SER A 283 14.66 3.63 -9.40
CA SER A 283 16.01 3.07 -9.51
C SER A 283 16.47 2.76 -10.94
N GLU A 284 15.55 2.64 -11.91
CA GLU A 284 15.88 2.19 -13.27
C GLU A 284 16.79 3.18 -14.01
N VAL A 285 17.86 2.72 -14.65
CA VAL A 285 18.68 3.62 -15.48
C VAL A 285 18.08 3.72 -16.88
N ILE A 286 17.71 4.94 -17.30
CA ILE A 286 17.18 5.22 -18.64
C ILE A 286 18.34 5.57 -19.58
N ASP A 287 19.02 4.54 -20.08
CA ASP A 287 20.22 4.62 -20.92
C ASP A 287 20.01 4.16 -22.37
N ALA A 288 18.84 3.59 -22.67
CA ALA A 288 18.49 3.06 -23.98
C ALA A 288 17.13 3.56 -24.46
N LYS A 289 16.92 3.59 -25.78
CA LYS A 289 15.72 4.18 -26.42
C LYS A 289 14.43 3.47 -25.98
N GLU A 290 14.49 2.15 -25.83
CA GLU A 290 13.40 1.30 -25.35
C GLU A 290 12.97 1.62 -23.90
N LYS A 291 13.79 2.33 -23.12
CA LYS A 291 13.48 2.74 -21.74
C LYS A 291 12.91 4.15 -21.64
N PHE A 292 12.85 4.93 -22.73
CA PHE A 292 12.38 6.33 -22.69
C PHE A 292 10.91 6.48 -22.28
N ASP A 293 10.13 5.41 -22.47
CA ASP A 293 8.71 5.36 -22.08
C ASP A 293 8.50 4.91 -20.62
N ILE A 294 9.57 4.48 -19.93
CA ILE A 294 9.49 4.13 -18.51
C ILE A 294 9.30 5.40 -17.70
N ARG A 295 8.19 5.45 -16.97
CA ARG A 295 7.92 6.52 -16.01
C ARG A 295 8.44 6.13 -14.64
N LYS A 296 8.93 7.13 -13.91
CA LYS A 296 9.46 7.05 -12.55
C LYS A 296 8.30 7.15 -11.57
N ASP A 297 7.94 6.03 -10.95
CA ASP A 297 6.79 5.93 -10.03
C ASP A 297 6.87 4.62 -9.23
N ILE A 298 6.03 4.52 -8.21
CA ILE A 298 5.66 3.26 -7.59
C ILE A 298 4.49 2.67 -8.36
N PHE A 299 4.62 1.39 -8.68
CA PHE A 299 3.67 0.66 -9.50
C PHE A 299 3.12 -0.52 -8.72
N MET A 300 1.81 -0.74 -8.85
CA MET A 300 1.14 -1.89 -8.24
C MET A 300 0.56 -2.81 -9.30
N TYR A 301 0.75 -4.11 -9.11
CA TYR A 301 0.29 -5.15 -10.01
C TYR A 301 -1.22 -5.04 -10.28
N THR A 302 -1.63 -5.34 -11.51
CA THR A 302 -3.04 -5.31 -11.92
C THR A 302 -3.49 -6.62 -12.53
N LYS A 303 -2.71 -7.17 -13.46
CA LYS A 303 -3.03 -8.45 -14.13
C LYS A 303 -1.81 -9.02 -14.84
N TYR A 304 -1.85 -10.33 -15.02
CA TYR A 304 -0.93 -11.08 -15.87
C TYR A 304 -1.67 -11.49 -17.15
N ARG A 305 -1.14 -11.14 -18.32
CA ARG A 305 -1.76 -11.47 -19.61
C ARG A 305 -0.71 -11.72 -20.66
N SER A 306 -0.84 -12.83 -21.40
CA SER A 306 0.03 -13.16 -22.53
C SER A 306 1.52 -13.17 -22.18
N GLY A 307 1.87 -13.70 -21.00
CA GLY A 307 3.26 -13.75 -20.54
C GLY A 307 3.77 -12.47 -19.88
N HIS A 308 2.93 -11.44 -19.74
CA HIS A 308 3.35 -10.12 -19.29
C HIS A 308 2.62 -9.66 -18.03
N LEU A 309 3.40 -9.13 -17.08
CA LEU A 309 2.91 -8.39 -15.93
C LEU A 309 2.49 -6.98 -16.35
N MET A 310 1.31 -6.58 -15.91
CA MET A 310 0.79 -5.22 -16.08
C MET A 310 0.65 -4.55 -14.72
N TYR A 311 1.06 -3.29 -14.68
CA TYR A 311 1.06 -2.48 -13.48
C TYR A 311 0.28 -1.18 -13.69
N LEU A 312 -0.16 -0.59 -12.58
CA LEU A 312 -0.74 0.76 -12.55
C LEU A 312 0.10 1.63 -11.62
N GLY A 313 0.54 2.77 -12.15
CA GLY A 313 1.27 3.78 -11.37
C GLY A 313 0.40 4.39 -10.28
N THR A 314 1.04 4.91 -9.24
CA THR A 314 0.38 5.67 -8.18
C THR A 314 0.17 7.13 -8.62
N GLU A 315 1.18 7.72 -9.25
CA GLU A 315 1.15 9.05 -9.83
C GLU A 315 0.88 9.03 -11.34
N VAL A 316 1.46 8.06 -12.04
CA VAL A 316 1.35 7.90 -13.49
C VAL A 316 -0.02 7.33 -13.84
N THR A 317 -0.80 8.11 -14.58
CA THR A 317 -2.14 7.72 -15.06
C THR A 317 -2.13 7.07 -16.44
N GLU A 318 -1.04 7.25 -17.20
CA GLU A 318 -0.85 6.64 -18.51
C GLU A 318 -0.50 5.15 -18.39
N LYS A 319 -0.83 4.38 -19.42
CA LYS A 319 -0.38 2.98 -19.51
C LYS A 319 1.08 2.96 -19.91
N CYS A 320 1.94 2.47 -19.01
CA CYS A 320 3.36 2.27 -19.28
C CYS A 320 3.65 0.80 -19.60
N ASP A 321 4.48 0.58 -20.61
CA ASP A 321 5.08 -0.74 -20.85
C ASP A 321 6.36 -0.86 -20.01
N LEU A 322 6.32 -1.73 -19.01
CA LEU A 322 7.43 -1.94 -18.09
C LEU A 322 8.31 -3.14 -18.47
N ARG A 323 8.12 -3.75 -19.65
CA ARG A 323 8.93 -4.88 -20.13
C ARG A 323 10.41 -4.52 -20.35
N ALA A 324 10.71 -3.24 -20.50
CA ALA A 324 12.07 -2.73 -20.66
C ALA A 324 12.81 -2.52 -19.32
N LEU A 325 12.19 -2.81 -18.17
CA LEU A 325 12.88 -2.78 -16.87
C LEU A 325 14.00 -3.81 -16.83
N SER A 326 15.13 -3.43 -16.21
CA SER A 326 16.32 -4.29 -16.15
C SER A 326 16.08 -5.60 -15.40
N ASN A 327 15.14 -5.60 -14.45
CA ASN A 327 14.77 -6.75 -13.64
C ASN A 327 13.44 -7.41 -14.06
N TYR A 328 12.87 -7.05 -15.22
CA TYR A 328 11.52 -7.50 -15.59
C TYR A 328 11.35 -9.03 -15.58
N ASN A 329 12.34 -9.77 -16.06
CA ASN A 329 12.30 -11.24 -16.08
C ASN A 329 12.23 -11.82 -14.65
N ILE A 330 12.97 -11.23 -13.70
CA ILE A 330 12.93 -11.63 -12.29
C ILE A 330 11.53 -11.40 -11.73
N LEU A 331 10.91 -10.25 -12.00
CA LEU A 331 9.53 -9.97 -11.58
C LEU A 331 8.53 -11.00 -12.12
N VAL A 332 8.69 -11.43 -13.38
CA VAL A 332 7.85 -12.47 -13.98
C VAL A 332 8.07 -13.84 -13.32
N GLU A 333 9.31 -14.21 -13.04
CA GLU A 333 9.66 -15.47 -12.35
C GLU A 333 9.10 -15.49 -10.92
N GLU A 334 9.26 -14.40 -10.17
CA GLU A 334 8.70 -14.24 -8.83
C GLU A 334 7.17 -14.34 -8.85
N TYR A 335 6.52 -13.72 -9.83
CA TYR A 335 5.06 -13.81 -9.95
C TYR A 335 4.60 -15.23 -10.23
N LYS A 336 5.30 -15.96 -11.11
CA LYS A 336 5.01 -17.37 -11.39
C LYS A 336 5.19 -18.23 -10.14
N ALA A 337 6.26 -17.99 -9.39
CA ALA A 337 6.50 -18.67 -8.13
C ALA A 337 5.39 -18.37 -7.10
N LEU A 338 4.95 -17.12 -6.98
CA LEU A 338 3.82 -16.73 -6.13
C LEU A 338 2.54 -17.47 -6.52
N MET A 339 2.20 -17.51 -7.81
CA MET A 339 1.01 -18.21 -8.31
C MET A 339 1.08 -19.72 -8.09
N MET A 340 2.26 -20.31 -8.23
CA MET A 340 2.48 -21.73 -7.96
C MET A 340 2.36 -22.05 -6.47
N VAL A 341 2.95 -21.22 -5.60
CA VAL A 341 2.96 -21.48 -4.14
C VAL A 341 1.59 -21.26 -3.51
N ILE A 342 0.93 -20.13 -3.81
CA ILE A 342 -0.37 -19.81 -3.21
C ILE A 342 -1.50 -20.47 -4.00
N GLY A 343 -1.49 -20.34 -5.33
CA GLY A 343 -2.57 -20.81 -6.19
C GLY A 343 -2.49 -22.29 -6.57
N GLY A 344 -1.31 -22.92 -6.44
CA GLY A 344 -1.09 -24.29 -6.88
C GLY A 344 -1.12 -24.46 -8.41
N ILE A 345 -0.90 -23.38 -9.16
CA ILE A 345 -0.96 -23.38 -10.63
C ILE A 345 0.31 -22.80 -11.27
N GLU A 346 0.72 -23.39 -12.38
CA GLU A 346 1.76 -22.85 -13.25
C GLU A 346 1.13 -21.90 -14.27
N VAL A 347 1.70 -20.70 -14.44
CA VAL A 347 1.13 -19.61 -15.27
C VAL A 347 2.06 -19.11 -16.36
#